data_AF-A0A7C6ZMA1-F1
#
_entry.id   AF-A0A7C6ZMA1-F1
#
_cell.length_a   1.000
_cell.length_b   1.000
_cell.length_c   1.000
_cell.angle_alpha   90.00
_cell.angle_beta   90.00
_cell.angle_gamma   90.00
#
_symmetry.space_group_name_H-M   'P 1'
#
loop_
_entity.id
_entity.type
_entity.pdbx_description
1 polymer ?
#
loop_
_entity_poly.entity_id
_entity_poly.type
_entity_poly.pdbx_seq_one_letter_code
_entity_poly.pdbx_strand_id
1 'polypeptide(L)'
;MGRYILRRFAFSVAALWVIVTLTFLLMHSIPGDPFMGEKVTEAIRLNMLRKYGLDKPLWQQYLVYIGNLLRGDLGISLRMTNRTVNDLIREGFPVSCVLGLEALAFAVTTGLCLGTLAGLKHNSGWDYLAIVVAIIGISVPNFITASILQYVVGYRLRLLPIARWGTFEQSIIPAFSLGLGTLAITARMMRTSILDVINQDYIRTAKAKGLSEAEITWRHTLRNAILPIVTIMGPLIAGITTGSLLIEQIFGIPGLGKYYVQSVYNRDYTLILGTTVFYATILVVMNFLVDVSYGFIDPRIRLLKGRE
;
A
#
# COMPACT_ATOMS: atom_id res chain seq x y z
N MET A 1 -4.85 -0.88 27.72
CA MET A 1 -4.17 -1.10 26.43
C MET A 1 -4.42 -2.52 25.91
N GLY A 2 -4.18 -3.58 26.71
CA GLY A 2 -4.40 -4.98 26.29
C GLY A 2 -5.77 -5.29 25.66
N ARG A 3 -6.89 -4.92 26.29
CA ARG A 3 -8.25 -5.12 25.72
C ARG A 3 -8.47 -4.41 24.37
N TYR A 4 -7.85 -3.25 24.17
CA TYR A 4 -7.93 -2.51 22.91
C TYR A 4 -7.12 -3.21 21.81
N ILE A 5 -5.87 -3.57 22.10
CA ILE A 5 -5.01 -4.32 21.17
C ILE A 5 -5.65 -5.65 20.78
N LEU A 6 -6.18 -6.40 21.76
CA LEU A 6 -6.86 -7.67 21.50
C LEU A 6 -8.09 -7.49 20.63
N ARG A 7 -8.91 -6.47 20.89
CA ARG A 7 -10.08 -6.14 20.07
C ARG A 7 -9.69 -5.79 18.63
N ARG A 8 -8.64 -4.98 18.44
CA ARG A 8 -8.11 -4.63 17.12
C ARG A 8 -7.55 -5.85 16.39
N PHE A 9 -6.81 -6.71 17.09
CA PHE A 9 -6.29 -7.95 16.55
C PHE A 9 -7.41 -8.89 16.11
N ALA A 10 -8.47 -9.05 16.92
CA ALA A 10 -9.64 -9.85 16.54
C ALA A 10 -10.34 -9.30 15.29
N PHE A 11 -10.49 -7.97 15.17
CA PHE A 11 -11.01 -7.35 13.95
C PHE A 11 -10.10 -7.57 12.74
N SER A 12 -8.78 -7.48 12.91
CA SER A 12 -7.80 -7.78 11.87
C SER A 12 -7.91 -9.23 11.38
N VAL A 13 -7.98 -10.19 12.28
CA VAL A 13 -8.17 -11.61 11.94
C VAL A 13 -9.50 -11.84 11.23
N ALA A 14 -10.59 -11.23 11.73
CA ALA A 14 -11.90 -11.33 11.09
C ALA A 14 -11.89 -10.71 9.68
N ALA A 15 -11.24 -9.55 9.50
CA ALA A 15 -11.11 -8.90 8.20
C ALA A 15 -10.33 -9.78 7.21
N LEU A 16 -9.21 -10.38 7.63
CA LEU A 16 -8.46 -11.31 6.79
C LEU A 16 -9.28 -12.55 6.43
N TRP A 17 -9.98 -13.13 7.40
CA TRP A 17 -10.85 -14.27 7.15
C TRP A 17 -11.95 -13.96 6.13
N VAL A 18 -12.57 -12.77 6.23
CA VAL A 18 -13.55 -12.30 5.24
C VAL A 18 -12.92 -12.16 3.86
N ILE A 19 -11.74 -11.51 3.76
CA ILE A 19 -11.04 -11.34 2.47
C ILE A 19 -10.67 -12.68 1.86
N VAL A 20 -10.10 -13.61 2.64
CA VAL A 20 -9.75 -14.97 2.21
C VAL A 20 -10.99 -15.70 1.69
N THR A 21 -12.10 -15.64 2.42
CA THR A 21 -13.35 -16.32 2.06
C THR A 21 -13.98 -15.74 0.81
N LEU A 22 -14.10 -14.42 0.72
CA LEU A 22 -14.64 -13.74 -0.45
C LEU A 22 -13.79 -14.00 -1.69
N THR A 23 -12.46 -13.91 -1.56
CA THR A 23 -11.55 -14.17 -2.69
C THR A 23 -11.68 -15.62 -3.15
N PHE A 24 -11.75 -16.57 -2.21
CA PHE A 24 -11.95 -17.99 -2.52
C PHE A 24 -13.26 -18.21 -3.30
N LEU A 25 -14.38 -17.68 -2.80
CA LEU A 25 -15.69 -17.85 -3.45
C LEU A 25 -15.74 -17.17 -4.82
N LEU A 26 -15.20 -15.95 -4.95
CA LEU A 26 -15.14 -15.22 -6.21
C LEU A 26 -14.33 -16.00 -7.26
N MET A 27 -13.17 -16.53 -6.87
CA MET A 27 -12.33 -17.30 -7.78
C MET A 27 -13.01 -18.57 -8.30
N HIS A 28 -13.77 -19.27 -7.45
CA HIS A 28 -14.53 -20.45 -7.86
C HIS A 28 -15.81 -20.12 -8.63
N SER A 29 -16.24 -18.85 -8.61
CA SER A 29 -17.41 -18.37 -9.36
C SER A 29 -17.06 -17.94 -10.78
N ILE A 30 -15.78 -17.71 -11.08
CA ILE A 30 -15.33 -17.34 -12.43
C ILE A 30 -15.47 -18.56 -13.35
N PRO A 31 -16.27 -18.48 -14.43
CA PRO A 31 -16.46 -19.61 -15.34
C PRO A 31 -15.16 -19.93 -16.08
N GLY A 32 -14.70 -21.17 -15.96
CA GLY A 32 -13.47 -21.63 -16.58
C GLY A 32 -12.83 -22.75 -15.79
N ASP A 33 -12.09 -23.62 -16.49
CA ASP A 33 -11.26 -24.62 -15.83
C ASP A 33 -9.77 -24.26 -16.07
N PRO A 34 -8.96 -24.20 -14.99
CA PRO A 34 -7.55 -23.80 -15.07
C PRO A 34 -6.69 -24.74 -15.94
N PHE A 35 -7.20 -25.92 -16.29
CA PHE A 35 -6.54 -26.90 -17.16
C PHE A 35 -7.17 -27.02 -18.55
N MET A 36 -8.17 -26.21 -18.88
CA MET A 36 -8.70 -26.16 -20.25
C MET A 36 -7.65 -25.54 -21.18
N GLY A 37 -7.14 -26.34 -22.09
CA GLY A 37 -6.24 -25.93 -23.17
C GLY A 37 -6.26 -26.96 -24.28
N GLU A 38 -6.06 -26.53 -25.53
CA GLU A 38 -6.18 -27.36 -26.75
C GLU A 38 -5.30 -28.62 -26.75
N LYS A 39 -4.29 -28.70 -25.86
CA LYS A 39 -3.30 -29.78 -25.81
C LYS A 39 -3.45 -30.73 -24.61
N VAL A 40 -4.46 -30.54 -23.75
CA VAL A 40 -4.65 -31.38 -22.55
C VAL A 40 -5.72 -32.43 -22.82
N THR A 41 -5.33 -33.71 -22.89
CA THR A 41 -6.28 -34.83 -22.97
C THR A 41 -7.14 -34.91 -21.70
N GLU A 42 -8.38 -35.36 -21.83
CA GLU A 42 -9.31 -35.49 -20.70
C GLU A 42 -8.75 -36.32 -19.53
N ALA A 43 -8.00 -37.38 -19.83
CA ALA A 43 -7.33 -38.20 -18.80
C ALA A 43 -6.27 -37.40 -18.00
N ILE A 44 -5.51 -36.53 -18.66
CA ILE A 44 -4.51 -35.68 -18.01
C ILE A 44 -5.22 -34.63 -17.15
N ARG A 45 -6.28 -34.03 -17.68
CA ARG A 45 -7.12 -33.05 -16.98
C ARG A 45 -7.69 -33.63 -15.68
N LEU A 46 -8.31 -34.81 -15.71
CA LEU A 46 -8.85 -35.47 -14.51
C LEU A 46 -7.77 -35.79 -13.47
N ASN A 47 -6.58 -36.22 -13.91
CA ASN A 47 -5.46 -36.45 -13.01
C ASN A 47 -4.95 -35.15 -12.37
N MET A 48 -4.95 -34.03 -13.11
CA MET A 48 -4.61 -32.72 -12.56
C MET A 48 -5.64 -32.25 -11.52
N LEU A 49 -6.93 -32.38 -11.82
CA LEU A 49 -8.00 -32.03 -10.87
C LEU A 49 -7.85 -32.80 -9.55
N ARG A 50 -7.62 -34.11 -9.62
CA ARG A 50 -7.36 -34.95 -8.43
C ARG A 50 -6.08 -34.56 -7.69
N LYS A 51 -4.98 -34.31 -8.42
CA LYS A 51 -3.69 -33.93 -7.84
C LYS A 51 -3.78 -32.64 -7.02
N TYR A 52 -4.55 -31.66 -7.49
CA TYR A 52 -4.75 -30.39 -6.80
C TYR A 52 -5.99 -30.36 -5.90
N GLY A 53 -6.74 -31.47 -5.80
CA GLY A 53 -7.95 -31.57 -4.98
C GLY A 53 -9.12 -30.72 -5.47
N LEU A 54 -9.09 -30.29 -6.73
CA LEU A 54 -10.13 -29.47 -7.38
C LEU A 54 -11.37 -30.29 -7.75
N ASP A 55 -11.30 -31.62 -7.63
CA ASP A 55 -12.41 -32.57 -7.77
C ASP A 55 -13.29 -32.68 -6.51
N LYS A 56 -12.82 -32.14 -5.36
CA LYS A 56 -13.54 -32.23 -4.08
C LYS A 56 -14.65 -31.18 -3.97
N PRO A 57 -15.65 -31.39 -3.10
CA PRO A 57 -16.63 -30.34 -2.78
C PRO A 57 -15.96 -29.04 -2.30
N LEU A 58 -16.54 -27.89 -2.66
CA LEU A 58 -15.95 -26.56 -2.37
C LEU A 58 -15.61 -26.35 -0.88
N TRP A 59 -16.44 -26.85 0.03
CA TRP A 59 -16.18 -26.74 1.46
C TRP A 59 -14.91 -27.50 1.89
N GLN A 60 -14.61 -28.65 1.28
CA GLN A 60 -13.37 -29.40 1.55
C GLN A 60 -12.16 -28.65 1.02
N GLN A 61 -12.27 -28.11 -0.21
CA GLN A 61 -11.22 -27.29 -0.81
C GLN A 61 -10.90 -26.07 0.07
N TYR A 62 -11.94 -25.41 0.57
CA TYR A 62 -11.80 -24.26 1.47
C TYR A 62 -11.14 -24.64 2.80
N LEU A 63 -11.54 -25.73 3.45
CA LEU A 63 -10.92 -26.17 4.71
C LEU A 63 -9.44 -26.56 4.54
N VAL A 64 -9.10 -27.23 3.44
CA VAL A 64 -7.70 -27.53 3.10
C VAL A 64 -6.92 -26.24 2.87
N TYR A 65 -7.49 -25.29 2.13
CA TYR A 65 -6.86 -24.00 1.85
C TYR A 65 -6.60 -23.19 3.14
N ILE A 66 -7.58 -23.10 4.04
CA ILE A 66 -7.42 -22.47 5.35
C ILE A 66 -6.37 -23.20 6.19
N GLY A 67 -6.38 -24.53 6.21
CA GLY A 67 -5.39 -25.32 6.94
C GLY A 67 -3.95 -25.07 6.44
N ASN A 68 -3.77 -24.93 5.14
CA ASN A 68 -2.48 -24.60 4.52
C ASN A 68 -2.06 -23.17 4.82
N LEU A 69 -2.99 -22.21 4.71
CA LEU A 69 -2.76 -20.80 5.06
C LEU A 69 -2.27 -20.62 6.50
N LEU A 70 -2.87 -21.33 7.46
CA LEU A 70 -2.46 -21.29 8.87
C LEU A 70 -1.04 -21.83 9.09
N ARG A 71 -0.53 -22.65 8.17
CA ARG A 71 0.86 -23.16 8.16
C ARG A 71 1.81 -22.29 7.33
N GLY A 72 1.29 -21.22 6.72
CA GLY A 72 2.04 -20.34 5.83
C GLY A 72 2.26 -20.91 4.43
N ASP A 73 1.51 -21.93 4.02
CA ASP A 73 1.56 -22.51 2.67
C ASP A 73 0.46 -21.90 1.80
N LEU A 74 0.86 -21.14 0.78
CA LEU A 74 -0.04 -20.50 -0.18
C LEU A 74 -0.33 -21.40 -1.39
N GLY A 75 0.22 -22.61 -1.40
CA GLY A 75 0.03 -23.62 -2.43
C GLY A 75 1.00 -23.49 -3.61
N ILE A 76 0.77 -24.35 -4.59
CA ILE A 76 1.58 -24.48 -5.80
C ILE A 76 0.85 -23.78 -6.95
N SER A 77 1.61 -23.07 -7.79
CA SER A 77 1.09 -22.46 -9.01
C SER A 77 0.52 -23.55 -9.94
N LEU A 78 -0.70 -23.32 -10.44
CA LEU A 78 -1.35 -24.27 -11.35
C LEU A 78 -0.75 -24.23 -12.76
N ARG A 79 -0.04 -23.15 -13.10
CA ARG A 79 0.52 -22.90 -14.44
C ARG A 79 2.04 -22.92 -14.48
N MET A 80 2.72 -22.53 -13.41
CA MET A 80 4.18 -22.58 -13.29
C MET A 80 4.60 -23.89 -12.64
N THR A 81 5.14 -24.80 -13.44
CA THR A 81 5.56 -26.12 -12.98
C THR A 81 6.64 -26.01 -11.88
N ASN A 82 6.44 -26.72 -10.77
CA ASN A 82 7.36 -26.81 -9.62
C ASN A 82 7.66 -25.48 -8.93
N ARG A 83 6.74 -24.51 -8.97
CA ARG A 83 6.89 -23.21 -8.31
C ARG A 83 5.79 -23.02 -7.27
N THR A 84 6.17 -22.78 -6.01
CA THR A 84 5.19 -22.42 -4.99
C THR A 84 4.85 -20.94 -5.09
N VAL A 85 3.66 -20.57 -4.64
CA VAL A 85 3.27 -19.15 -4.57
C VAL A 85 4.18 -18.38 -3.60
N ASN A 86 4.62 -19.04 -2.53
CA ASN A 86 5.60 -18.50 -1.59
C ASN A 86 6.93 -18.13 -2.27
N ASP A 87 7.44 -18.95 -3.19
CA ASP A 87 8.68 -18.65 -3.91
C ASP A 87 8.52 -17.41 -4.79
N LEU A 88 7.40 -17.31 -5.52
CA LEU A 88 7.09 -16.17 -6.37
C LEU A 88 6.98 -14.87 -5.56
N ILE A 89 6.35 -14.93 -4.39
CA ILE A 89 6.27 -13.80 -3.46
C ILE A 89 7.66 -13.44 -2.93
N ARG A 90 8.47 -14.41 -2.51
CA ARG A 90 9.84 -14.14 -2.00
C ARG A 90 10.75 -13.50 -3.03
N GLU A 91 10.58 -13.81 -4.31
CA GLU A 91 11.33 -13.19 -5.39
C GLU A 91 10.81 -11.79 -5.73
N GLY A 92 9.50 -11.61 -5.84
CA GLY A 92 8.90 -10.37 -6.32
C GLY A 92 8.71 -9.31 -5.23
N PHE A 93 8.26 -9.70 -4.04
CA PHE A 93 7.86 -8.76 -2.99
C PHE A 93 8.99 -7.87 -2.49
N PRO A 94 10.22 -8.37 -2.22
CA PRO A 94 11.29 -7.49 -1.74
C PRO A 94 11.57 -6.33 -2.70
N VAL A 95 11.47 -6.58 -4.00
CA VAL A 95 11.64 -5.55 -5.04
C VAL A 95 10.52 -4.50 -4.96
N SER A 96 9.26 -4.93 -4.93
CA SER A 96 8.10 -4.04 -4.78
C SER A 96 8.16 -3.25 -3.45
N CYS A 97 8.61 -3.90 -2.38
CA CYS A 97 8.74 -3.30 -1.06
C CYS A 97 9.82 -2.22 -1.02
N VAL A 98 11.01 -2.48 -1.57
CA VAL A 98 12.08 -1.47 -1.67
C VAL A 98 11.60 -0.25 -2.46
N LEU A 99 11.03 -0.47 -3.64
CA LEU A 99 10.45 0.61 -4.46
C LEU A 99 9.40 1.40 -3.68
N GLY A 100 8.52 0.71 -2.96
CA GLY A 100 7.49 1.34 -2.16
C GLY A 100 8.05 2.12 -0.97
N LEU A 101 9.06 1.61 -0.27
CA LEU A 101 9.71 2.31 0.83
C LEU A 101 10.43 3.58 0.35
N GLU A 102 11.08 3.53 -0.80
CA GLU A 102 11.69 4.70 -1.44
C GLU A 102 10.63 5.74 -1.82
N ALA A 103 9.54 5.30 -2.46
CA ALA A 103 8.41 6.15 -2.83
C ALA A 103 7.77 6.80 -1.59
N LEU A 104 7.60 6.04 -0.51
CA LEU A 104 7.05 6.51 0.74
C LEU A 104 7.97 7.52 1.42
N ALA A 105 9.26 7.21 1.53
CA ALA A 105 10.25 8.09 2.13
C ALA A 105 10.27 9.43 1.40
N PHE A 106 10.32 9.40 0.06
CA PHE A 106 10.22 10.59 -0.77
C PHE A 106 8.91 11.34 -0.54
N ALA A 107 7.76 10.67 -0.66
CA ALA A 107 6.44 11.27 -0.61
C ALA A 107 6.11 11.90 0.74
N VAL A 108 6.44 11.22 1.84
CA VAL A 108 6.15 11.69 3.20
C VAL A 108 7.05 12.85 3.57
N THR A 109 8.36 12.75 3.29
CA THR A 109 9.30 13.84 3.63
C THR A 109 8.97 15.11 2.84
N THR A 110 8.85 15.00 1.52
CA THR A 110 8.53 16.16 0.67
C THR A 110 7.11 16.67 0.90
N GLY A 111 6.14 15.78 1.11
CA GLY A 111 4.76 16.13 1.39
C GLY A 111 4.61 16.89 2.71
N LEU A 112 5.25 16.39 3.79
CA LEU A 112 5.24 17.08 5.08
C LEU A 112 5.94 18.44 5.01
N CYS A 113 7.10 18.53 4.36
CA CYS A 113 7.82 19.79 4.18
C CYS A 113 6.98 20.80 3.38
N LEU A 114 6.45 20.39 2.22
CA LEU A 114 5.65 21.25 1.34
C LEU A 114 4.36 21.71 2.04
N GLY A 115 3.64 20.80 2.70
CA GLY A 115 2.42 21.11 3.43
C GLY A 115 2.66 22.03 4.63
N THR A 116 3.76 21.82 5.35
CA THR A 116 4.18 22.70 6.46
C THR A 116 4.46 24.12 5.95
N LEU A 117 5.28 24.24 4.90
CA LEU A 117 5.62 25.54 4.31
C LEU A 117 4.39 26.25 3.76
N ALA A 118 3.51 25.52 3.06
CA ALA A 118 2.25 26.04 2.53
C ALA A 118 1.30 26.56 3.64
N GLY A 119 1.19 25.82 4.75
CA GLY A 119 0.34 26.21 5.87
C GLY A 119 0.89 27.40 6.66
N LEU A 120 2.21 27.41 6.94
CA LEU A 120 2.86 28.51 7.66
C LEU A 120 2.92 29.80 6.83
N LYS A 121 3.11 29.67 5.51
CA LYS A 121 3.14 30.78 4.56
C LYS A 121 1.88 30.78 3.70
N HIS A 122 0.73 30.85 4.35
CA HIS A 122 -0.57 30.89 3.68
C HIS A 122 -0.64 32.06 2.69
N ASN A 123 -1.27 31.85 1.53
CA ASN A 123 -1.33 32.81 0.42
C ASN A 123 0.04 33.20 -0.19
N SER A 124 1.06 32.33 -0.06
CA SER A 124 2.36 32.50 -0.71
C SER A 124 2.56 31.54 -1.89
N GLY A 125 3.64 31.69 -2.64
CA GLY A 125 4.01 30.76 -3.71
C GLY A 125 4.12 29.29 -3.27
N TRP A 126 4.49 29.02 -2.01
CA TRP A 126 4.53 27.66 -1.45
C TRP A 126 3.13 27.07 -1.28
N ASP A 127 2.15 27.92 -0.93
CA ASP A 127 0.76 27.53 -0.81
C ASP A 127 0.19 27.16 -2.19
N TYR A 128 0.36 28.03 -3.19
CA TYR A 128 -0.04 27.76 -4.56
C TYR A 128 0.65 26.50 -5.13
N LEU A 129 1.95 26.32 -4.88
CA LEU A 129 2.68 25.12 -5.29
C LEU A 129 2.09 23.86 -4.67
N ALA A 130 1.80 23.86 -3.37
CA ALA A 130 1.18 22.72 -2.69
C ALA A 130 -0.19 22.38 -3.27
N ILE A 131 -0.99 23.38 -3.63
CA ILE A 131 -2.30 23.19 -4.28
C ILE A 131 -2.13 22.59 -5.67
N VAL A 132 -1.21 23.11 -6.49
CA VAL A 132 -0.95 22.58 -7.85
C VAL A 132 -0.47 21.13 -7.78
N VAL A 133 0.50 20.84 -6.90
CA VAL A 133 0.99 19.48 -6.68
C VAL A 133 -0.13 18.55 -6.20
N ALA A 134 -1.00 19.04 -5.30
CA ALA A 134 -2.15 18.26 -4.83
C ALA A 134 -3.14 17.96 -5.97
N ILE A 135 -3.46 18.94 -6.81
CA ILE A 135 -4.34 18.77 -7.96
C ILE A 135 -3.75 17.74 -8.93
N ILE A 136 -2.49 17.91 -9.33
CA ILE A 136 -1.83 16.98 -10.27
C ILE A 136 -1.76 15.57 -9.67
N GLY A 137 -1.28 15.43 -8.42
CA GLY A 137 -1.06 14.13 -7.81
C GLY A 137 -2.33 13.34 -7.48
N ILE A 138 -3.49 14.00 -7.35
CA ILE A 138 -4.77 13.31 -7.17
C ILE A 138 -5.46 13.05 -8.51
N SER A 139 -5.43 14.02 -9.42
CA SER A 139 -6.22 13.98 -10.66
C SER A 139 -5.55 13.21 -11.79
N VAL A 140 -4.21 13.14 -11.81
CA VAL A 140 -3.47 12.43 -12.85
C VAL A 140 -3.19 10.99 -12.40
N PRO A 141 -3.63 9.97 -13.14
CA PRO A 141 -3.30 8.58 -12.85
C PRO A 141 -1.77 8.35 -12.80
N ASN A 142 -1.30 7.61 -11.79
CA ASN A 142 0.14 7.40 -11.55
C ASN A 142 0.90 6.86 -12.77
N PHE A 143 0.30 5.96 -13.56
CA PHE A 143 0.93 5.40 -14.76
C PHE A 143 1.13 6.44 -15.87
N ILE A 144 0.26 7.47 -15.95
CA ILE A 144 0.42 8.57 -16.91
C ILE A 144 1.61 9.43 -16.49
N THR A 145 1.67 9.81 -15.21
CA THR A 145 2.81 10.55 -14.66
C THR A 145 4.11 9.79 -14.87
N ALA A 146 4.13 8.49 -14.61
CA ALA A 146 5.28 7.63 -14.87
C ALA A 146 5.73 7.65 -16.34
N SER A 147 4.82 7.46 -17.28
CA SER A 147 5.13 7.50 -18.71
C SER A 147 5.66 8.87 -19.16
N ILE A 148 5.08 9.96 -18.66
CA ILE A 148 5.55 11.32 -18.96
C ILE A 148 6.95 11.54 -18.39
N LEU A 149 7.20 11.15 -17.14
CA LEU A 149 8.51 11.31 -16.51
C LEU A 149 9.57 10.43 -17.17
N GLN A 150 9.23 9.18 -17.52
CA GLN A 150 10.10 8.28 -18.28
C GLN A 150 10.49 8.92 -19.62
N TYR A 151 9.53 9.51 -20.35
CA TYR A 151 9.80 10.16 -21.63
C TYR A 151 10.60 11.46 -21.48
N VAL A 152 10.21 12.36 -20.57
CA VAL A 152 10.84 13.68 -20.43
C VAL A 152 12.19 13.56 -19.72
N VAL A 153 12.23 13.00 -18.52
CA VAL A 153 13.44 12.95 -17.69
C VAL A 153 14.40 11.88 -18.21
N GLY A 154 13.89 10.72 -18.57
CA GLY A 154 14.73 9.60 -18.98
C GLY A 154 15.12 9.61 -20.46
N TYR A 155 14.18 9.82 -21.37
CA TYR A 155 14.48 9.76 -22.81
C TYR A 155 14.95 11.11 -23.40
N ARG A 156 14.20 12.20 -23.18
CA ARG A 156 14.51 13.53 -23.74
C ARG A 156 15.71 14.18 -23.06
N LEU A 157 15.69 14.25 -21.73
CA LEU A 157 16.74 14.92 -20.94
C LEU A 157 17.92 13.99 -20.62
N ARG A 158 17.74 12.66 -20.72
CA ARG A 158 18.78 11.64 -20.44
C ARG A 158 19.41 11.77 -19.06
N LEU A 159 18.66 12.27 -18.08
CA LEU A 159 19.15 12.52 -16.72
C LEU A 159 19.15 11.25 -15.87
N LEU A 160 18.18 10.38 -16.09
CA LEU A 160 17.96 9.17 -15.30
C LEU A 160 17.60 7.99 -16.21
N PRO A 161 17.88 6.74 -15.79
CA PRO A 161 17.50 5.55 -16.55
C PRO A 161 16.00 5.45 -16.80
N ILE A 162 15.63 4.94 -17.98
CA ILE A 162 14.22 4.76 -18.39
C ILE A 162 13.63 3.42 -17.95
N ALA A 163 14.46 2.42 -17.61
CA ALA A 163 14.00 1.07 -17.29
C ALA A 163 15.08 0.28 -16.53
N ARG A 164 14.74 -0.96 -16.17
CA ARG A 164 15.53 -1.96 -15.42
C ARG A 164 15.44 -1.76 -13.90
N TRP A 165 16.08 -2.69 -13.19
CA TRP A 165 16.16 -2.73 -11.74
C TRP A 165 17.55 -3.18 -11.31
N GLY A 166 18.07 -2.61 -10.22
CA GLY A 166 19.33 -3.02 -9.61
C GLY A 166 20.19 -1.86 -9.11
N THR A 167 20.06 -0.66 -9.68
CA THR A 167 20.74 0.55 -9.18
C THR A 167 19.73 1.55 -8.63
N PHE A 168 20.16 2.37 -7.66
CA PHE A 168 19.31 3.41 -7.06
C PHE A 168 18.80 4.42 -8.11
N GLU A 169 19.62 4.78 -9.10
CA GLU A 169 19.18 5.68 -10.18
C GLU A 169 17.98 5.15 -10.97
N GLN A 170 17.90 3.83 -11.15
CA GLN A 170 16.78 3.18 -11.84
C GLN A 170 15.48 3.22 -11.03
N SER A 171 15.54 3.41 -9.71
CA SER A 171 14.35 3.48 -8.87
C SER A 171 13.85 4.91 -8.63
N ILE A 172 14.63 5.95 -8.92
CA ILE A 172 14.23 7.36 -8.68
C ILE A 172 12.94 7.76 -9.41
N ILE A 173 12.88 7.59 -10.74
CA ILE A 173 11.66 7.96 -11.50
C ILE A 173 10.46 7.09 -11.07
N PRO A 174 10.58 5.76 -10.99
CA PRO A 174 9.50 4.90 -10.51
C PRO A 174 9.01 5.28 -9.11
N ALA A 175 9.92 5.51 -8.15
CA ALA A 175 9.59 5.83 -6.77
C ALA A 175 8.90 7.19 -6.66
N PHE A 176 9.40 8.20 -7.37
CA PHE A 176 8.74 9.51 -7.46
C PHE A 176 7.32 9.39 -8.02
N SER A 177 7.17 8.65 -9.12
CA SER A 177 5.87 8.46 -9.80
C SER A 177 4.87 7.72 -8.92
N LEU A 178 5.33 6.68 -8.20
CA LEU A 178 4.53 5.92 -7.25
C LEU A 178 4.14 6.77 -6.02
N GLY A 179 5.07 7.60 -5.53
CA GLY A 179 4.90 8.43 -4.35
C GLY A 179 4.08 9.70 -4.56
N LEU A 180 3.90 10.16 -5.80
CA LEU A 180 3.30 11.46 -6.10
C LEU A 180 1.89 11.65 -5.50
N GLY A 181 1.04 10.62 -5.57
CA GLY A 181 -0.29 10.67 -4.95
C GLY A 181 -0.23 10.78 -3.42
N THR A 182 0.68 10.03 -2.79
CA THR A 182 0.91 10.10 -1.33
C THR A 182 1.48 11.45 -0.92
N LEU A 183 2.38 12.02 -1.73
CA LEU A 183 2.92 13.37 -1.53
C LEU A 183 1.78 14.38 -1.56
N ALA A 184 0.95 14.35 -2.59
CA ALA A 184 -0.20 15.25 -2.78
C ALA A 184 -1.19 15.18 -1.61
N ILE A 185 -1.53 13.96 -1.16
CA ILE A 185 -2.42 13.75 -0.01
C ILE A 185 -1.76 14.28 1.28
N THR A 186 -0.49 13.94 1.52
CA THR A 186 0.23 14.34 2.72
C THR A 186 0.42 15.85 2.80
N ALA A 187 0.82 16.51 1.70
CA ALA A 187 1.01 17.95 1.63
C ALA A 187 -0.30 18.70 1.89
N ARG A 188 -1.39 18.29 1.24
CA ARG A 188 -2.70 18.91 1.43
C ARG A 188 -3.20 18.74 2.87
N MET A 189 -3.10 17.53 3.41
CA MET A 189 -3.56 17.24 4.78
C MET A 189 -2.74 18.01 5.82
N MET A 190 -1.41 18.03 5.66
CA MET A 190 -0.51 18.77 6.54
C MET A 190 -0.79 20.27 6.49
N ARG A 191 -0.97 20.82 5.29
CA ARG A 191 -1.35 22.23 5.10
C ARG A 191 -2.64 22.57 5.86
N THR A 192 -3.70 21.79 5.66
CA THR A 192 -4.98 22.02 6.35
C THR A 192 -4.81 21.94 7.86
N SER A 193 -4.10 20.91 8.34
CA SER A 193 -3.87 20.71 9.77
C SER A 193 -3.06 21.84 10.40
N ILE A 194 -2.09 22.42 9.68
CA ILE A 194 -1.35 23.60 10.13
C ILE A 194 -2.26 24.82 10.25
N LEU A 195 -3.11 25.08 9.26
CA LEU A 195 -4.05 26.20 9.29
C LEU A 195 -5.05 26.08 10.44
N ASP A 196 -5.53 24.86 10.72
CA ASP A 196 -6.45 24.60 11.84
C ASP A 196 -5.77 24.83 13.21
N VAL A 197 -4.49 24.46 13.32
CA VAL A 197 -3.72 24.57 14.56
C VAL A 197 -3.28 26.00 14.87
N ILE A 198 -2.80 26.76 13.87
CA ILE A 198 -2.31 28.13 14.08
C ILE A 198 -3.40 29.05 14.66
N ASN A 199 -4.67 28.75 14.36
CA ASN A 199 -5.82 29.52 14.83
C ASN A 199 -6.29 29.18 16.26
N GLN A 200 -5.61 28.26 16.96
CA GLN A 200 -6.00 27.81 18.31
C GLN A 200 -5.54 28.77 19.43
N ASP A 201 -6.30 28.83 20.51
CA ASP A 201 -6.04 29.75 21.65
C ASP A 201 -4.71 29.48 22.37
N TYR A 202 -4.25 28.22 22.41
CA TYR A 202 -2.94 27.90 23.00
C TYR A 202 -1.77 28.45 22.18
N ILE A 203 -1.93 28.63 20.86
CA ILE A 203 -0.93 29.30 20.01
C ILE A 203 -0.90 30.80 20.31
N ARG A 204 -2.06 31.45 20.44
CA ARG A 204 -2.15 32.86 20.85
C ARG A 204 -1.52 33.10 22.20
N THR A 205 -1.75 32.18 23.14
CA THR A 205 -1.13 32.21 24.48
C THR A 205 0.38 32.06 24.40
N ALA A 206 0.90 31.16 23.56
CA ALA A 206 2.35 31.01 23.36
C ALA A 206 2.98 32.29 22.78
N LYS A 207 2.32 32.95 21.82
CA LYS A 207 2.75 34.26 21.30
C LYS A 207 2.76 35.34 22.38
N ALA A 208 1.71 35.42 23.21
CA ALA A 208 1.63 36.37 24.30
C ALA A 208 2.72 36.16 25.38
N LYS A 209 3.19 34.93 25.54
CA LYS A 209 4.33 34.58 26.41
C LYS A 209 5.70 34.88 25.80
N GLY A 210 5.76 35.41 24.57
CA GLY A 210 7.01 35.80 23.90
C GLY A 210 7.81 34.64 23.32
N LEU A 211 7.20 33.47 23.10
CA LEU A 211 7.90 32.36 22.44
C LEU A 211 8.25 32.73 20.99
N SER A 212 9.41 32.28 20.53
CA SER A 212 9.83 32.50 19.14
C SER A 212 8.95 31.73 18.15
N GLU A 213 8.78 32.26 16.93
CA GLU A 213 8.00 31.59 15.87
C GLU A 213 8.50 30.16 15.57
N ALA A 214 9.82 29.92 15.68
CA ALA A 214 10.41 28.58 15.52
C ALA A 214 9.97 27.64 16.66
N GLU A 215 9.96 28.12 17.89
CA GLU A 215 9.54 27.34 19.05
C GLU A 215 8.04 27.02 19.00
N ILE A 216 7.21 28.00 18.63
CA ILE A 216 5.78 27.80 18.40
C ILE A 216 5.56 26.74 17.32
N THR A 217 6.25 26.88 16.18
CA THR A 217 6.12 25.95 15.05
C THR A 217 6.49 24.52 15.44
N TRP A 218 7.67 24.32 16.04
CA TRP A 218 8.17 22.97 16.34
C TRP A 218 7.43 22.31 17.51
N ARG A 219 7.20 23.05 18.61
CA ARG A 219 6.65 22.48 19.85
C ARG A 219 5.14 22.45 19.88
N HIS A 220 4.47 23.44 19.28
CA HIS A 220 3.03 23.64 19.42
C HIS A 220 2.25 23.43 18.12
N THR A 221 2.82 23.77 16.96
CA THR A 221 2.11 23.64 15.69
C THR A 221 2.29 22.26 15.06
N LEU A 222 3.53 21.89 14.71
CA LEU A 222 3.85 20.65 14.00
C LEU A 222 3.43 19.39 14.76
N ARG A 223 3.67 19.37 16.08
CA ARG A 223 3.33 18.24 16.95
C ARG A 223 1.83 17.92 16.93
N ASN A 224 0.97 18.92 16.83
CA ASN A 224 -0.48 18.74 16.80
C ASN A 224 -0.99 18.54 15.36
N ALA A 225 -0.38 19.22 14.38
CA ALA A 225 -0.77 19.13 12.98
C ALA A 225 -0.43 17.77 12.33
N ILE A 226 0.53 17.01 12.85
CA ILE A 226 0.93 15.71 12.27
C ILE A 226 -0.05 14.57 12.59
N LEU A 227 -0.92 14.73 13.60
CA LEU A 227 -1.80 13.66 14.08
C LEU A 227 -2.66 13.04 12.96
N PRO A 228 -3.34 13.84 12.10
CA PRO A 228 -4.15 13.28 11.02
C PRO A 228 -3.32 12.61 9.91
N ILE A 229 -2.03 12.94 9.80
CA ILE A 229 -1.13 12.30 8.84
C ILE A 229 -0.79 10.90 9.33
N VAL A 230 -0.44 10.75 10.61
CA VAL A 230 -0.16 9.43 11.20
C VAL A 230 -1.33 8.46 11.04
N THR A 231 -2.56 8.98 11.10
CA THR A 231 -3.80 8.22 10.85
C THR A 231 -3.82 7.50 9.52
N ILE A 232 -3.50 8.22 8.45
CA ILE A 232 -3.68 7.74 7.08
C ILE A 232 -2.45 6.98 6.59
N MET A 233 -1.34 7.04 7.33
CA MET A 233 -0.09 6.37 6.98
C MET A 233 -0.24 4.85 6.86
N GLY A 234 -1.10 4.21 7.64
CA GLY A 234 -1.25 2.74 7.62
C GLY A 234 -1.68 2.21 6.26
N PRO A 235 -2.85 2.63 5.75
CA PRO A 235 -3.29 2.28 4.41
C PRO A 235 -2.32 2.73 3.31
N LEU A 236 -1.70 3.91 3.45
CA LEU A 236 -0.75 4.43 2.46
C LEU A 236 0.53 3.60 2.37
N ILE A 237 1.09 3.20 3.51
CA ILE A 237 2.26 2.32 3.58
C ILE A 237 1.92 0.99 2.91
N ALA A 238 0.79 0.37 3.28
CA ALA A 238 0.38 -0.89 2.70
C ALA A 238 0.19 -0.79 1.18
N GLY A 239 -0.51 0.24 0.71
CA GLY A 239 -0.80 0.44 -0.71
C GLY A 239 0.47 0.65 -1.54
N ILE A 240 1.43 1.43 -1.04
CA ILE A 240 2.67 1.72 -1.77
C ILE A 240 3.69 0.57 -1.68
N THR A 241 3.84 -0.08 -0.52
CA THR A 241 4.83 -1.17 -0.33
C THR A 241 4.45 -2.46 -1.05
N THR A 242 3.17 -2.63 -1.35
CA THR A 242 2.68 -3.69 -2.22
C THR A 242 3.10 -3.51 -3.69
N GLY A 243 3.65 -2.33 -4.02
CA GLY A 243 4.09 -1.98 -5.37
C GLY A 243 2.94 -1.49 -6.24
N SER A 244 3.26 -1.16 -7.49
CA SER A 244 2.25 -0.80 -8.49
C SER A 244 2.48 -1.59 -9.76
N LEU A 245 1.49 -2.41 -10.12
CA LEU A 245 1.52 -3.29 -11.29
C LEU A 245 1.96 -2.53 -12.55
N LEU A 246 1.38 -1.35 -12.77
CA LEU A 246 1.62 -0.55 -13.97
C LEU A 246 2.99 0.14 -13.93
N ILE A 247 3.40 0.67 -12.78
CA ILE A 247 4.72 1.31 -12.65
C ILE A 247 5.81 0.26 -12.86
N GLU A 248 5.70 -0.90 -12.20
CA GLU A 248 6.67 -1.98 -12.35
C GLU A 248 6.77 -2.44 -13.80
N GLN A 249 5.63 -2.55 -14.50
CA GLN A 249 5.61 -2.94 -15.91
C GLN A 249 6.23 -1.88 -16.84
N ILE A 250 5.91 -0.59 -16.66
CA ILE A 250 6.43 0.52 -17.48
C ILE A 250 7.97 0.60 -17.40
N PHE A 251 8.53 0.37 -16.22
CA PHE A 251 9.97 0.46 -15.99
C PHE A 251 10.69 -0.90 -16.06
N GLY A 252 9.98 -2.00 -16.30
CA GLY A 252 10.57 -3.35 -16.37
C GLY A 252 11.15 -3.83 -15.03
N ILE A 253 10.52 -3.45 -13.92
CA ILE A 253 10.90 -3.82 -12.56
C ILE A 253 10.38 -5.23 -12.26
N PRO A 254 11.22 -6.16 -11.77
CA PRO A 254 10.84 -7.54 -11.56
C PRO A 254 10.02 -7.77 -10.27
N GLY A 255 9.11 -6.87 -9.94
CA GLY A 255 8.31 -6.91 -8.71
C GLY A 255 7.21 -7.97 -8.71
N LEU A 256 6.46 -8.03 -7.60
CA LEU A 256 5.39 -9.01 -7.39
C LEU A 256 4.18 -8.78 -8.30
N GLY A 257 4.00 -7.54 -8.78
CA GLY A 257 2.86 -7.18 -9.59
C GLY A 257 2.75 -7.98 -10.89
N LYS A 258 3.89 -8.30 -11.51
CA LYS A 258 3.91 -9.11 -12.74
C LYS A 258 3.29 -10.49 -12.53
N TYR A 259 3.53 -11.13 -11.37
CA TYR A 259 3.02 -12.47 -11.06
C TYR A 259 1.51 -12.44 -10.84
N TYR A 260 1.01 -11.39 -10.18
CA TYR A 260 -0.43 -11.16 -10.04
C TYR A 260 -1.10 -11.04 -11.42
N VAL A 261 -0.61 -10.18 -12.30
CA VAL A 261 -1.20 -9.99 -13.64
C VAL A 261 -1.12 -11.26 -14.49
N GLN A 262 0.03 -11.93 -14.50
CA GLN A 262 0.19 -13.20 -15.23
C GLN A 262 -0.75 -14.29 -14.72
N SER A 263 -1.00 -14.34 -13.40
CA SER A 263 -1.92 -15.31 -12.82
C SER A 263 -3.35 -15.13 -13.31
N VAL A 264 -3.80 -13.88 -13.50
CA VAL A 264 -5.12 -13.56 -14.05
C VAL A 264 -5.23 -14.03 -15.50
N TYR A 265 -4.25 -13.68 -16.35
CA TYR A 265 -4.26 -14.10 -17.75
C TYR A 265 -4.18 -15.62 -17.93
N ASN A 266 -3.36 -16.28 -17.10
CA ASN A 266 -3.19 -17.73 -17.16
C ASN A 266 -4.25 -18.50 -16.37
N ARG A 267 -5.21 -17.83 -15.71
CA ARG A 267 -6.20 -18.45 -14.83
C ARG A 267 -5.56 -19.33 -13.75
N ASP A 268 -4.44 -18.89 -13.19
CA ASP A 268 -3.78 -19.57 -12.07
C ASP A 268 -4.44 -19.19 -10.75
N TYR A 269 -5.45 -19.96 -10.38
CA TYR A 269 -6.28 -19.66 -9.21
C TYR A 269 -5.50 -19.65 -7.90
N THR A 270 -4.57 -20.58 -7.72
CA THR A 270 -3.75 -20.65 -6.51
C THR A 270 -2.87 -19.42 -6.37
N LEU A 271 -2.27 -18.95 -7.48
CA LEU A 271 -1.44 -17.75 -7.46
C LEU A 271 -2.26 -16.47 -7.21
N ILE A 272 -3.44 -16.33 -7.81
CA ILE A 272 -4.35 -15.19 -7.54
C ILE A 272 -4.75 -15.17 -6.06
N LEU A 273 -5.16 -16.31 -5.52
CA LEU A 273 -5.57 -16.43 -4.12
C LEU A 273 -4.42 -16.08 -3.17
N GLY A 274 -3.25 -16.69 -3.37
CA GLY A 274 -2.12 -16.49 -2.47
C GLY A 274 -1.57 -15.06 -2.51
N THR A 275 -1.48 -14.44 -3.70
CA THR A 275 -1.03 -13.04 -3.82
C THR A 275 -2.05 -12.05 -3.23
N THR A 276 -3.34 -12.29 -3.44
CA THR A 276 -4.41 -11.44 -2.85
C THR A 276 -4.39 -11.51 -1.33
N VAL A 277 -4.30 -12.72 -0.76
CA VAL A 277 -4.22 -12.91 0.70
C VAL A 277 -2.94 -12.29 1.26
N PHE A 278 -1.82 -12.40 0.55
CA PHE A 278 -0.57 -11.77 0.95
C PHE A 278 -0.69 -10.24 1.01
N TYR A 279 -1.24 -9.60 -0.02
CA TYR A 279 -1.49 -8.14 -0.04
C TYR A 279 -2.47 -7.71 1.05
N ALA A 280 -3.55 -8.46 1.24
CA ALA A 280 -4.51 -8.21 2.31
C ALA A 280 -3.85 -8.31 3.69
N THR A 281 -2.94 -9.27 3.88
CA THR A 281 -2.18 -9.45 5.13
C THR A 281 -1.32 -8.23 5.41
N ILE A 282 -0.57 -7.73 4.43
CA ILE A 282 0.22 -6.50 4.58
C ILE A 282 -0.68 -5.33 4.98
N LEU A 283 -1.80 -5.14 4.29
CA LEU A 283 -2.74 -4.05 4.57
C LEU A 283 -3.32 -4.13 5.98
N VAL A 284 -3.80 -5.31 6.38
CA VAL A 284 -4.39 -5.50 7.71
C VAL A 284 -3.34 -5.34 8.81
N VAL A 285 -2.11 -5.83 8.60
CA VAL A 285 -1.00 -5.65 9.55
C VAL A 285 -0.64 -4.17 9.68
N MET A 286 -0.51 -3.42 8.58
CA MET A 286 -0.21 -1.99 8.64
C MET A 286 -1.32 -1.18 9.32
N ASN A 287 -2.58 -1.50 9.05
CA ASN A 287 -3.71 -0.87 9.73
C ASN A 287 -3.71 -1.18 11.23
N PHE A 288 -3.45 -2.43 11.59
CA PHE A 288 -3.31 -2.83 13.00
C PHE A 288 -2.17 -2.06 13.70
N LEU A 289 -1.01 -1.92 13.05
CA LEU A 289 0.12 -1.16 13.59
C LEU A 289 -0.25 0.31 13.81
N VAL A 290 -1.02 0.92 12.91
CA VAL A 290 -1.52 2.30 13.09
C VAL A 290 -2.55 2.40 14.20
N ASP A 291 -3.50 1.47 14.27
CA ASP A 291 -4.46 1.43 15.37
C ASP A 291 -3.75 1.30 16.73
N VAL A 292 -2.71 0.49 16.80
CA VAL A 292 -1.87 0.35 18.00
C VAL A 292 -1.12 1.66 18.29
N SER A 293 -0.50 2.28 17.28
CA SER A 293 0.24 3.54 17.44
C SER A 293 -0.65 4.66 17.97
N TYR A 294 -1.91 4.71 17.53
CA TYR A 294 -2.90 5.64 18.03
C TYR A 294 -3.15 5.57 19.53
N GLY A 295 -3.21 4.37 20.11
CA GLY A 295 -3.39 4.23 21.57
C GLY A 295 -2.19 4.70 22.39
N PHE A 296 -1.05 4.95 21.75
CA PHE A 296 0.13 5.61 22.33
C PHE A 296 0.17 7.12 22.05
N ILE A 297 -0.26 7.54 20.86
CA ILE A 297 -0.19 8.94 20.41
C ILE A 297 -1.34 9.79 20.98
N ASP A 298 -2.57 9.28 21.01
CA ASP A 298 -3.72 10.00 21.53
C ASP A 298 -4.22 9.42 22.87
N PRO A 299 -3.96 10.11 24.01
CA PRO A 299 -4.45 9.69 25.32
C PRO A 299 -5.99 9.76 25.43
N ARG A 300 -6.71 10.47 24.55
CA ARG A 300 -8.18 10.56 24.57
C ARG A 300 -8.86 9.25 24.22
N ILE A 301 -8.21 8.39 23.43
CA ILE A 301 -8.67 7.02 23.16
C ILE A 301 -8.70 6.20 24.46
N ARG A 302 -7.89 6.56 25.47
CA ARG A 302 -7.94 5.94 26.80
C ARG A 302 -9.10 6.46 27.66
N LEU A 303 -9.61 7.66 27.39
CA LEU A 303 -10.65 8.35 28.18
C LEU A 303 -12.08 8.00 27.78
N LEU A 304 -12.32 7.47 26.57
CA LEU A 304 -13.62 6.87 26.18
C LEU A 304 -14.01 5.65 27.05
N LYS A 305 -13.14 5.22 27.96
CA LYS A 305 -13.42 4.23 29.01
C LYS A 305 -14.27 4.75 30.18
N GLY A 306 -14.59 6.05 30.25
CA GLY A 306 -15.32 6.63 31.38
C GLY A 306 -16.83 6.76 31.21
N ARG A 307 -17.41 6.31 30.09
CA ARG A 307 -18.85 6.49 29.77
C ARG A 307 -19.53 5.25 29.18
N GLU A 308 -19.00 4.06 29.46
CA GLU A 308 -19.74 2.80 29.33
C GLU A 308 -19.94 2.18 30.70
#